data_AF-A0A925VNZ2-F1
#
_entry.id   AF-A0A925VNZ2-F1
#
_cell.length_a   1.000
_cell.length_b   1.000
_cell.length_c   1.000
_cell.angle_alpha   90.00
_cell.angle_beta   90.00
_cell.angle_gamma   90.00
#
_symmetry.space_group_name_H-M   'P 1'
#
loop_
_entity.id
_entity.type
_entity.pdbx_description
1 polymer ?
#
loop_
_entity_poly.entity_id
_entity_poly.type
_entity_poly.pdbx_seq_one_letter_code
_entity_poly.pdbx_strand_id
1 'polypeptide(L)'
;AALTRYLVPTFGYAGTLSLSRELRPVPLGQVQPGDVLIHGGAPGHAVLVLDVAENPATHQKFMLLAQSYMPAQSIHVLRAGPRAWFAVGAATEAISTPEWEFAAGELKRF
;
A
#
# COMPACT_ATOMS: atom_id res chain seq x y z
N ALA A 1 -9.04 25.51 16.51
CA ALA A 1 -9.78 26.22 15.44
C ALA A 1 -8.95 26.44 14.17
N ALA A 2 -7.79 27.10 14.24
CA ALA A 2 -6.94 27.34 13.06
C ALA A 2 -6.42 26.05 12.39
N LEU A 3 -5.91 25.09 13.19
CA LEU A 3 -5.39 23.82 12.67
C LEU A 3 -6.44 23.03 11.85
N THR A 4 -7.67 22.91 12.35
CA THR A 4 -8.75 22.23 11.64
C THR A 4 -9.12 22.93 10.33
N ARG A 5 -9.13 24.28 10.31
CA ARG A 5 -9.39 25.07 9.10
C ARG A 5 -8.32 24.87 8.02
N TYR A 6 -7.10 24.52 8.43
CA TYR A 6 -6.01 24.17 7.53
C TYR A 6 -6.11 22.70 7.08
N LEU A 7 -6.16 21.75 8.03
CA LEU A 7 -6.07 20.32 7.74
C LEU A 7 -7.25 19.76 6.94
N VAL A 8 -8.48 20.24 7.17
CA VAL A 8 -9.66 19.68 6.48
C VAL A 8 -9.60 19.88 4.97
N PRO A 9 -9.36 21.11 4.44
CA PRO A 9 -9.09 21.30 3.02
C PRO A 9 -7.87 20.50 2.53
N THR A 10 -6.76 20.53 3.28
CA THR A 10 -5.53 19.82 2.88
C THR A 10 -5.77 18.33 2.70
N PHE A 11 -6.46 17.67 3.62
CA PHE A 11 -6.82 16.25 3.50
C PHE A 11 -7.90 15.97 2.45
N GLY A 12 -8.71 16.97 2.08
CA GLY A 12 -9.65 16.86 0.96
C GLY A 12 -8.95 16.90 -0.41
N TYR A 13 -7.83 17.62 -0.53
CA TYR A 13 -7.04 17.69 -1.77
C TYR A 13 -5.97 16.61 -1.87
N ALA A 14 -5.48 16.11 -0.74
CA ALA A 14 -4.51 15.02 -0.71
C ALA A 14 -5.20 13.72 -1.14
N GLY A 15 -4.76 13.15 -2.26
CA GLY A 15 -5.30 11.91 -2.79
C GLY A 15 -4.21 11.05 -3.41
N THR A 16 -4.59 9.87 -3.90
CA THR A 16 -3.62 8.93 -4.47
C THR A 16 -2.93 9.48 -5.70
N LEU A 17 -3.59 10.36 -6.48
CA LEU A 17 -2.98 11.03 -7.63
C LEU A 17 -1.78 11.90 -7.25
N SER A 18 -1.89 12.76 -6.23
CA SER A 18 -0.77 13.59 -5.78
C SER A 18 0.26 12.75 -5.02
N LEU A 19 -0.19 11.90 -4.09
CA LEU A 19 0.70 11.07 -3.27
C LEU A 19 1.57 10.14 -4.12
N SER A 20 1.00 9.49 -5.16
CA SER A 20 1.76 8.63 -6.07
C SER A 20 2.88 9.35 -6.83
N ARG A 21 2.79 10.67 -7.01
CA ARG A 21 3.82 11.49 -7.67
C ARG A 21 4.90 11.95 -6.70
N GLU A 22 4.58 12.06 -5.42
CA GLU A 22 5.53 12.43 -4.36
C GLU A 22 6.38 11.24 -3.91
N LEU A 23 5.82 10.03 -3.91
CA LEU A 23 6.52 8.81 -3.51
C LEU A 23 7.48 8.30 -4.59
N ARG A 24 8.58 7.70 -4.16
CA ARG A 24 9.60 7.06 -5.00
C ARG A 24 9.27 5.58 -5.20
N PRO A 25 9.41 5.03 -6.43
CA PRO A 25 9.18 3.62 -6.67
C PRO A 25 10.19 2.73 -5.93
N VAL A 26 9.73 1.59 -5.44
CA VAL A 26 10.53 0.57 -4.76
C VAL A 26 10.33 -0.77 -5.47
N PRO A 27 11.40 -1.51 -5.81
CA PRO A 27 11.26 -2.86 -6.33
C PRO A 27 10.56 -3.78 -5.31
N LEU A 28 9.59 -4.59 -5.73
CA LEU A 28 8.86 -5.49 -4.84
C LEU A 28 9.76 -6.39 -3.95
N GLY A 29 10.89 -6.87 -4.48
CA GLY A 29 11.85 -7.66 -3.71
C GLY A 29 12.54 -6.91 -2.55
N GLN A 30 12.47 -5.58 -2.53
CA GLN A 30 13.04 -4.70 -1.51
C GLN A 30 11.99 -4.10 -0.56
N VAL A 31 10.77 -4.65 -0.58
CA VAL A 31 9.68 -4.19 0.25
C VAL A 31 10.03 -4.18 1.74
N GLN A 32 9.56 -3.16 2.45
CA GLN A 32 9.74 -2.94 3.87
C GLN A 32 8.44 -2.43 4.51
N PRO A 33 8.28 -2.57 5.83
CA PRO A 33 7.20 -1.91 6.56
C PRO A 33 7.20 -0.39 6.30
N GLY A 34 6.01 0.17 6.07
CA GLY A 34 5.83 1.58 5.72
C GLY A 34 5.80 1.88 4.22
N ASP A 35 6.15 0.91 3.36
CA ASP A 35 5.92 1.03 1.92
C ASP A 35 4.42 1.08 1.61
N VAL A 36 4.07 1.69 0.48
CA VAL A 36 2.70 1.88 0.03
C VAL A 36 2.53 1.30 -1.37
N LEU A 37 1.61 0.35 -1.52
CA LEU A 37 1.07 -0.03 -2.81
C LEU A 37 0.05 1.04 -3.22
N ILE A 38 0.30 1.76 -4.31
CA ILE A 38 -0.48 2.94 -4.67
C ILE A 38 -0.78 3.02 -6.16
N HIS A 39 -2.07 2.98 -6.49
CA HIS A 39 -2.61 3.29 -7.80
C HIS A 39 -3.08 4.76 -7.80
N GLY A 40 -2.30 5.62 -8.47
CA GLY A 40 -2.58 7.06 -8.52
C GLY A 40 -3.69 7.40 -9.51
N GLY A 41 -4.80 7.99 -9.05
CA GLY A 41 -5.90 8.35 -9.95
C GLY A 41 -7.19 8.77 -9.25
N ALA A 42 -8.25 8.91 -10.03
CA ALA A 42 -9.63 9.13 -9.59
C ALA A 42 -10.58 8.27 -10.47
N PRO A 43 -10.90 7.03 -10.07
CA PRO A 43 -10.55 6.40 -8.79
C PRO A 43 -9.07 5.99 -8.71
N GLY A 44 -8.57 5.90 -7.49
CA GLY A 44 -7.27 5.32 -7.18
C GLY A 44 -7.30 4.75 -5.78
N HIS A 45 -6.28 3.97 -5.41
CA HIS A 45 -6.26 3.26 -4.13
C HIS A 45 -4.87 3.20 -3.53
N ALA A 46 -4.82 3.07 -2.20
CA ALA A 46 -3.58 2.94 -1.46
C ALA A 46 -3.72 1.85 -0.39
N VAL A 47 -2.72 0.99 -0.31
CA VAL A 47 -2.60 -0.09 0.67
C VAL A 47 -1.23 0.02 1.34
N LEU A 48 -1.22 -0.01 2.68
CA LEU A 48 -0.02 0.12 3.49
C LEU A 48 0.59 -1.25 3.77
N VAL A 49 1.90 -1.37 3.63
CA VAL A 49 2.68 -2.51 4.14
C VAL A 49 2.91 -2.32 5.63
N LEU A 50 2.25 -3.14 6.44
CA LEU A 50 2.38 -3.11 7.90
C LEU A 50 3.62 -3.82 8.41
N ASP A 51 3.94 -4.97 7.81
CA ASP A 51 5.06 -5.81 8.21
C ASP A 51 5.55 -6.68 7.06
N VAL A 52 6.79 -7.16 7.15
CA VAL A 52 7.42 -8.06 6.16
C VAL A 52 8.14 -9.20 6.88
N ALA A 53 7.76 -10.42 6.57
CA ALA A 53 8.43 -11.64 7.03
C ALA A 53 9.21 -12.30 5.89
N GLU A 54 10.32 -12.96 6.21
CA GLU A 54 11.14 -13.69 5.24
C GLU A 54 11.35 -15.13 5.70
N ASN A 55 11.17 -16.09 4.79
CA ASN A 55 11.54 -17.47 5.05
C ASN A 55 13.08 -17.61 4.97
N PRO A 56 13.77 -18.04 6.04
CA PRO A 56 15.23 -18.07 6.08
C PRO A 56 15.87 -19.13 5.16
N ALA A 57 15.12 -20.15 4.73
CA ALA A 57 15.63 -21.21 3.86
C ALA A 57 15.43 -20.91 2.37
N THR A 58 14.30 -20.28 2.02
CA THR A 58 13.94 -20.02 0.61
C THR A 58 14.08 -18.56 0.20
N HIS A 59 14.30 -17.65 1.14
CA HIS A 59 14.27 -16.20 0.96
C HIS A 59 12.93 -15.65 0.42
N GLN A 60 11.86 -16.44 0.48
CA GLN A 60 10.52 -16.00 0.12
C GLN A 60 10.02 -14.96 1.12
N LYS A 61 9.62 -13.78 0.64
CA LYS A 61 9.05 -12.72 1.48
C LYS A 61 7.54 -12.79 1.51
N PHE A 62 6.99 -12.30 2.62
CA PHE A 62 5.56 -12.19 2.87
C PHE A 62 5.26 -10.82 3.47
N MET A 63 4.18 -10.17 3.03
CA MET A 63 3.77 -8.85 3.51
C MET A 63 2.43 -8.94 4.24
N LEU A 64 2.31 -8.20 5.34
CA LEU A 64 1.04 -7.91 5.98
C LEU A 64 0.54 -6.57 5.44
N LEU A 65 -0.69 -6.55 4.92
CA LEU A 65 -1.25 -5.37 4.26
C LEU A 65 -2.44 -4.82 5.04
N ALA A 66 -2.63 -3.51 5.01
CA ALA A 66 -3.82 -2.86 5.54
C ALA A 66 -4.31 -1.74 4.64
N GLN A 67 -5.62 -1.53 4.66
CA GLN A 67 -6.26 -0.48 3.89
C GLN A 67 -7.35 0.22 4.70
N SER A 68 -7.75 1.39 4.21
CA SER A 68 -8.98 2.09 4.54
C SER A 68 -9.61 2.56 3.23
N TYR A 69 -10.73 3.25 3.33
CA TYR A 69 -11.45 3.81 2.18
C TYR A 69 -11.65 5.31 2.32
N MET A 70 -12.07 5.93 1.21
CA MET A 70 -12.61 7.29 1.22
C MET A 70 -14.14 7.23 1.12
N PRO A 71 -14.89 7.93 2.00
CA PRO A 71 -14.44 8.75 3.12
C PRO A 71 -13.69 7.94 4.20
N ALA A 72 -12.77 8.57 4.93
CA ALA A 72 -11.88 7.91 5.88
C ALA A 72 -12.62 6.93 6.81
N GLN A 73 -12.24 5.65 6.76
CA GLN A 73 -12.79 4.58 7.58
C GLN A 73 -11.74 4.02 8.54
N SER A 74 -12.16 3.10 9.41
CA SER A 74 -11.24 2.29 10.22
C SER A 74 -10.29 1.49 9.33
N ILE A 75 -9.00 1.54 9.65
CA ILE A 75 -7.98 0.72 8.99
C ILE A 75 -8.19 -0.74 9.37
N HIS A 76 -8.14 -1.63 8.39
CA HIS A 76 -8.24 -3.07 8.60
C HIS A 76 -7.13 -3.82 7.87
N VAL A 77 -6.73 -4.95 8.44
CA VAL A 77 -5.79 -5.89 7.82
C VAL A 77 -6.49 -6.63 6.70
N LEU A 78 -5.82 -6.72 5.55
CA LEU A 78 -6.31 -7.42 4.38
C LEU A 78 -6.09 -8.92 4.49
N ARG A 79 -7.02 -9.68 3.91
CA ARG A 79 -6.97 -11.14 3.88
C ARG A 79 -6.41 -11.63 2.54
N ALA A 80 -5.40 -12.49 2.58
CA ALA A 80 -4.86 -13.24 1.45
C ALA A 80 -5.48 -14.66 1.42
N GLY A 81 -6.67 -14.82 0.86
CA GLY A 81 -7.38 -16.12 0.85
C GLY A 81 -7.74 -16.59 2.26
N PRO A 82 -7.37 -17.81 2.72
CA PRO A 82 -7.55 -18.22 4.12
C PRO A 82 -6.47 -17.67 5.07
N ARG A 83 -5.49 -16.91 4.57
CA ARG A 83 -4.34 -16.38 5.33
C ARG A 83 -4.38 -14.84 5.40
N ALA A 84 -3.47 -14.24 6.16
CA ALA A 84 -3.32 -12.77 6.26
C ALA A 84 -2.09 -12.22 5.51
N TRP A 85 -1.16 -13.09 5.11
CA TRP A 85 0.13 -12.72 4.58
C TRP A 85 0.22 -12.95 3.06
N PHE A 86 0.64 -11.93 2.32
CA PHE A 86 0.77 -11.92 0.86
C PHE A 86 2.20 -12.29 0.46
N ALA A 87 2.38 -13.36 -0.31
CA ALA A 87 3.70 -13.75 -0.80
C ALA A 87 4.19 -12.76 -1.87
N VAL A 88 5.47 -12.38 -1.80
CA VAL A 88 6.13 -11.49 -2.77
C VAL A 88 7.56 -11.93 -3.03
N GLY A 89 7.96 -11.94 -4.29
CA GLY A 89 9.30 -12.31 -4.71
C GLY A 89 9.76 -11.51 -5.93
N ALA A 90 10.99 -11.76 -6.38
CA ALA A 90 11.57 -11.05 -7.52
C ALA A 90 10.81 -11.26 -8.84
N ALA A 91 10.11 -12.39 -9.00
CA ALA A 91 9.31 -12.72 -10.17
C ALA A 91 7.83 -12.30 -10.05
N THR A 92 7.45 -11.61 -8.97
CA THR A 92 6.06 -11.15 -8.80
C THR A 92 5.81 -9.94 -9.69
N GLU A 93 4.86 -10.07 -10.64
CA GLU A 93 4.51 -9.00 -11.57
C GLU A 93 3.36 -8.12 -11.07
N ALA A 94 2.49 -8.67 -10.22
CA ALA A 94 1.37 -7.96 -9.63
C ALA A 94 1.01 -8.51 -8.25
N ILE A 95 0.39 -7.66 -7.42
CA ILE A 95 -0.16 -7.99 -6.11
C ILE A 95 -1.68 -7.85 -6.19
N SER A 96 -2.37 -8.99 -6.11
CA SER A 96 -3.83 -9.02 -6.00
C SER A 96 -4.23 -8.95 -4.52
N THR A 97 -4.92 -7.87 -4.18
CA THR A 97 -5.63 -7.70 -2.91
C THR A 97 -7.12 -8.03 -3.12
N PRO A 98 -7.94 -8.16 -2.06
CA PRO A 98 -9.36 -8.50 -2.21
C PRO A 98 -10.15 -7.56 -3.14
N GLU A 99 -9.72 -6.31 -3.29
CA GLU A 99 -10.49 -5.28 -4.00
C GLU A 99 -9.72 -4.63 -5.15
N TRP A 100 -8.39 -4.68 -5.13
CA TRP A 100 -7.52 -4.02 -6.10
C TRP A 100 -6.35 -4.90 -6.52
N GLU A 101 -5.91 -4.73 -7.76
CA GLU A 101 -4.66 -5.30 -8.25
C GLU A 101 -3.65 -4.18 -8.46
N PHE A 102 -2.42 -4.41 -8.00
CA PHE A 102 -1.31 -3.46 -8.13
C PHE A 102 -0.20 -4.08 -8.96
N ALA A 103 0.27 -3.39 -9.99
CA ALA A 103 1.45 -3.80 -10.74
C ALA A 103 2.73 -3.69 -9.89
N ALA A 104 3.78 -4.44 -10.26
CA ALA A 104 5.06 -4.44 -9.53
C ALA A 104 5.71 -3.06 -9.40
N GLY A 105 5.40 -2.12 -10.31
CA GLY A 105 5.87 -0.74 -10.27
C GLY A 105 5.09 0.19 -9.33
N GLU A 106 4.04 -0.30 -8.68
CA GLU A 106 3.14 0.49 -7.84
C GLU A 106 3.46 0.41 -6.34
N LEU A 107 4.53 -0.30 -5.96
CA LEU A 107 5.10 -0.19 -4.62
C LEU A 107 5.99 1.06 -4.53
N LYS A 108 5.71 1.93 -3.56
CA LYS A 108 6.43 3.20 -3.38
C LYS A 108 6.74 3.53 -1.92
N ARG A 109 7.70 4.43 -1.70
CA ARG A 109 8.16 4.93 -0.39
C ARG A 109 8.44 6.43 -0.43
N PHE A 110 8.33 7.11 0.72
CA PHE A 110 8.74 8.52 0.89
C PHE A 110 10.25 8.72 0.71
#